data_AF-A0A9P6D845-F1
#
_entry.id   AF-A0A9P6D845-F1
#
_cell.length_a   1.000
_cell.length_b   1.000
_cell.length_c   1.000
_cell.angle_alpha   90.00
_cell.angle_beta   90.00
_cell.angle_gamma   90.00
#
_symmetry.space_group_name_H-M   'P 1'
#
loop_
_entity.id
_entity.type
_entity.pdbx_description
1 polymer ?
#
loop_
_entity_poly.entity_id
_entity_poly.type
_entity_poly.pdbx_seq_one_letter_code
_entity_poly.pdbx_strand_id
1 'polypeptide(L)'
;MANLPEGVFLKYPENLGSHISIDLESAVTMLLRAITLSQQVPFSWGYIDKPQEGQVFLIFLPTLQAPFPSDGIRFLEQEARHALPANNRELEIHEAKFGFIPGSQNAGAWRLRRRFRLSKGGHPQLVLVHYSRGPVMQIPPALMTQPVRHYPLRPVNEPSIYVAGDRMGQKVFPHGAMPNAPPNVPNTHAMGGMNNIAGGAPNMPMGFNRQAQMLAQQSGAMEALERRGQRDPGVRDRSGSTAAVTRPPVVDDESGDEAESISTKTLAINRYKRNHELMNEVLRQAALGDRNASPSKPPYAIFNKAELDANIAKLESEIEVLRTRRRPGKEDQHLTLVADVSMQDLVRV
;
A
#
# COMPACT_ATOMS: atom_id res chain seq x y z
N MET A 1 -5.71 -14.07 2.60
CA MET A 1 -5.30 -13.41 1.33
C MET A 1 -4.61 -14.44 0.47
N ALA A 2 -4.90 -14.51 -0.83
CA ALA A 2 -4.25 -15.47 -1.73
C ALA A 2 -2.72 -15.25 -1.74
N ASN A 3 -1.94 -16.32 -1.94
CA ASN A 3 -0.48 -16.26 -2.13
C ASN A 3 -0.16 -15.64 -3.50
N LEU A 4 -0.37 -14.33 -3.62
CA LEU A 4 -0.04 -13.60 -4.84
C LEU A 4 1.48 -13.58 -5.02
N PRO A 5 1.98 -13.73 -6.26
CA PRO A 5 3.37 -13.45 -6.55
C PRO A 5 3.76 -12.04 -6.10
N GLU A 6 5.00 -11.87 -5.66
CA GLU A 6 5.55 -10.55 -5.34
C GLU A 6 5.53 -9.64 -6.59
N GLY A 7 5.21 -8.36 -6.41
CA GLY A 7 5.25 -7.37 -7.50
C GLY A 7 3.99 -7.30 -8.38
N VAL A 8 2.90 -7.97 -8.00
CA VAL A 8 1.63 -7.91 -8.74
C VAL A 8 0.81 -6.69 -8.32
N PHE A 9 0.20 -6.04 -9.29
CA PHE A 9 -0.69 -4.90 -9.12
C PHE A 9 -2.13 -5.31 -9.40
N LEU A 10 -3.07 -4.73 -8.65
CA LEU A 10 -4.47 -4.71 -9.05
C LEU A 10 -4.66 -3.46 -9.91
N LYS A 11 -4.72 -3.64 -11.24
CA LYS A 11 -4.70 -2.53 -12.21
C LYS A 11 -5.96 -2.48 -13.06
N TYR A 12 -6.34 -1.27 -13.45
CA TYR A 12 -7.36 -1.05 -14.46
C TYR A 12 -6.96 -1.80 -15.75
N PRO A 13 -7.87 -2.56 -16.36
CA PRO A 13 -7.51 -3.48 -17.42
C PRO A 13 -7.15 -2.77 -18.73
N GLU A 14 -7.72 -1.60 -19.00
CA GLU A 14 -7.50 -0.88 -20.26
C GLU A 14 -6.29 0.06 -20.17
N ASN A 15 -5.74 0.40 -21.34
CA ASN A 15 -4.62 1.32 -21.46
C ASN A 15 -5.11 2.77 -21.42
N LEU A 16 -4.51 3.61 -20.57
CA LEU A 16 -4.86 5.03 -20.41
C LEU A 16 -4.10 5.97 -21.37
N GLY A 17 -3.36 5.39 -22.32
CA GLY A 17 -2.56 6.10 -23.30
C GLY A 17 -1.17 6.48 -22.79
N SER A 18 -0.40 7.11 -23.67
CA SER A 18 0.93 7.65 -23.37
C SER A 18 0.88 9.16 -23.25
N HIS A 19 1.42 9.69 -22.16
CA HIS A 19 1.44 11.12 -21.81
C HIS A 19 2.87 11.55 -21.53
N ILE A 20 3.37 12.57 -22.21
CA ILE A 20 4.76 13.05 -22.00
C ILE A 20 4.92 13.56 -20.55
N SER A 21 3.95 14.35 -20.09
CA SER A 21 3.88 14.90 -18.74
C SER A 21 2.44 14.97 -18.29
N ILE A 22 2.21 14.76 -16.99
CA ILE A 22 0.92 14.99 -16.34
C ILE A 22 1.11 16.12 -15.33
N ASP A 23 0.37 17.21 -15.51
CA ASP A 23 0.30 18.31 -14.57
C ASP A 23 -0.70 18.00 -13.43
N LEU A 24 -0.74 18.88 -12.44
CA LEU A 24 -1.54 18.66 -11.23
C LEU A 24 -3.04 18.62 -11.53
N GLU A 25 -3.51 19.51 -12.41
CA GLU A 25 -4.93 19.63 -12.75
C GLU A 25 -5.41 18.44 -13.59
N SER A 26 -4.62 17.98 -14.56
CA SER A 26 -4.92 16.76 -15.31
C SER A 26 -4.91 15.55 -14.40
N ALA A 27 -3.94 15.42 -13.48
CA ALA A 27 -3.90 14.32 -12.51
C ALA A 27 -5.19 14.27 -11.66
N VAL A 28 -5.65 15.42 -11.15
CA VAL A 28 -6.92 15.50 -10.40
C VAL A 28 -8.10 15.09 -11.28
N THR A 29 -8.17 15.60 -12.50
CA THR A 29 -9.26 15.28 -13.44
C THR A 29 -9.30 13.78 -13.78
N MET A 30 -8.13 13.18 -14.04
CA MET A 30 -8.00 11.75 -14.31
C MET A 30 -8.40 10.92 -13.10
N LEU A 31 -8.00 11.32 -11.88
CA LEU A 31 -8.35 10.62 -10.65
C LEU A 31 -9.86 10.72 -10.35
N LEU A 32 -10.50 11.84 -10.64
CA LEU A 32 -11.96 11.95 -10.49
C LEU A 32 -12.71 11.05 -11.48
N ARG A 33 -12.26 11.00 -12.74
CA ARG A 33 -12.79 10.06 -13.73
C ARG A 33 -12.55 8.61 -13.32
N ALA A 34 -11.38 8.32 -12.74
CA ALA A 34 -11.02 6.99 -12.26
C ALA A 34 -12.00 6.45 -11.22
N ILE A 35 -12.60 7.31 -10.37
CA ILE A 35 -13.61 6.90 -9.40
C ILE A 35 -14.83 6.31 -10.12
N THR A 36 -15.34 7.01 -11.14
CA THR A 36 -16.49 6.55 -11.93
C THR A 36 -16.16 5.26 -12.69
N LEU A 37 -14.99 5.18 -13.32
CA LEU A 37 -14.55 3.97 -14.03
C LEU A 37 -14.44 2.76 -13.09
N SER A 38 -13.93 2.96 -11.87
CA SER A 38 -13.71 1.90 -10.90
C SER A 38 -15.00 1.26 -10.35
N GLN A 39 -16.15 1.94 -10.49
CA GLN A 39 -17.46 1.38 -10.13
C GLN A 39 -18.01 0.44 -11.21
N GLN A 40 -17.59 0.66 -12.47
CA GLN A 40 -18.14 -0.01 -13.64
C GLN A 40 -17.25 -1.15 -14.13
N VAL A 41 -15.93 -1.01 -13.97
CA VAL A 41 -14.93 -1.92 -14.54
C VAL A 41 -14.17 -2.63 -13.42
N PRO A 42 -14.13 -3.97 -13.42
CA PRO A 42 -13.31 -4.73 -12.47
C PRO A 42 -11.82 -4.61 -12.82
N PHE A 43 -10.98 -4.51 -11.80
CA PHE A 43 -9.53 -4.44 -11.96
C PHE A 43 -8.95 -5.84 -12.08
N SER A 44 -7.92 -5.99 -12.89
CA SER A 44 -7.23 -7.26 -13.13
C SER A 44 -5.90 -7.32 -12.36
N TRP A 45 -5.57 -8.48 -11.82
CA TRP A 45 -4.24 -8.71 -11.25
C TRP A 45 -3.21 -8.91 -12.37
N GLY A 46 -2.10 -8.19 -12.32
CA GLY A 46 -1.02 -8.34 -13.29
C GLY A 46 0.23 -7.54 -12.93
N TYR A 47 1.32 -7.78 -13.63
CA TYR A 47 2.55 -7.01 -13.44
C TYR A 47 2.51 -5.71 -14.23
N ILE A 48 3.12 -4.68 -13.65
CA ILE A 48 3.77 -3.62 -14.40
C ILE A 48 5.25 -4.00 -14.42
N ASP A 49 5.84 -4.11 -15.61
CA ASP A 49 7.23 -4.49 -15.78
C ASP A 49 7.90 -3.60 -16.82
N LYS A 50 8.96 -2.90 -16.40
CA LYS A 50 9.79 -2.05 -17.25
C LYS A 50 8.95 -1.13 -18.15
N PRO A 51 8.00 -0.37 -17.58
CA PRO A 51 7.06 0.43 -18.36
C PRO A 51 7.80 1.43 -19.26
N GLN A 52 7.22 1.67 -20.43
CA GLN A 52 7.76 2.61 -21.41
C GLN A 52 7.55 4.05 -20.95
N GLU A 53 8.33 4.95 -21.54
CA GLU A 53 8.15 6.38 -21.32
C GLU A 53 6.74 6.82 -21.75
N GLY A 54 6.14 7.66 -20.91
CA GLY A 54 4.80 8.19 -21.05
C GLY A 54 3.68 7.27 -20.59
N GLN A 55 3.95 6.01 -20.25
CA GLN A 55 2.88 5.09 -19.85
C GLN A 55 2.21 5.51 -18.54
N VAL A 56 0.89 5.39 -18.52
CA VAL A 56 0.04 5.70 -17.37
C VAL A 56 -0.77 4.47 -16.97
N PHE A 57 -0.80 4.19 -15.68
CA PHE A 57 -1.58 3.12 -15.10
C PHE A 57 -2.47 3.65 -13.99
N LEU A 58 -3.71 3.18 -13.95
CA LEU A 58 -4.56 3.32 -12.77
C LEU A 58 -4.50 2.01 -11.99
N ILE A 59 -4.10 2.10 -10.72
CA ILE A 59 -4.01 0.95 -9.83
C ILE A 59 -4.84 1.17 -8.58
N PHE A 60 -5.21 0.06 -7.95
CA PHE A 60 -5.80 0.04 -6.63
C PHE A 60 -4.79 -0.51 -5.63
N LEU A 61 -4.54 0.22 -4.55
CA LEU A 61 -3.69 -0.21 -3.44
C LEU A 61 -4.56 -0.55 -2.22
N PRO A 62 -4.80 -1.84 -1.92
CA PRO A 62 -5.60 -2.25 -0.76
C PRO A 62 -5.04 -1.68 0.55
N THR A 63 -3.71 -1.66 0.67
CA THR A 63 -3.00 -1.16 1.85
C THR A 63 -2.12 0.01 1.45
N LEU A 64 -2.49 1.23 1.87
CA LEU A 64 -1.76 2.45 1.51
C LEU A 64 -0.36 2.56 2.11
N GLN A 65 -0.11 1.86 3.22
CA GLN A 65 1.17 1.82 3.91
C GLN A 65 2.11 0.71 3.39
N ALA A 66 1.60 -0.20 2.56
CA ALA A 66 2.45 -1.23 1.98
C ALA A 66 3.49 -0.60 1.04
N PRO A 67 4.72 -1.14 0.98
CA PRO A 67 5.70 -0.73 -0.01
C PRO A 67 5.10 -0.82 -1.41
N PHE A 68 5.46 0.14 -2.27
CA PHE A 68 5.03 0.09 -3.66
C PHE A 68 5.63 -1.17 -4.31
N PRO A 69 4.82 -2.02 -4.97
CA PRO A 69 5.34 -3.22 -5.59
C PRO A 69 6.43 -2.85 -6.61
N SER A 70 7.49 -3.67 -6.70
CA SER A 70 8.50 -3.49 -7.75
C SER A 70 7.80 -3.43 -9.10
N ASP A 71 8.28 -2.59 -10.03
CA ASP A 71 7.79 -2.44 -11.41
C ASP A 71 8.92 -2.72 -12.43
N GLY A 72 10.01 -3.33 -11.97
CA GLY A 72 11.20 -3.60 -12.78
C GLY A 72 12.15 -2.41 -12.93
N ILE A 73 11.86 -1.26 -12.30
CA ILE A 73 12.72 -0.06 -12.30
C ILE A 73 13.39 0.08 -10.92
N ARG A 74 14.69 0.35 -10.91
CA ARG A 74 15.47 0.77 -9.74
C ARG A 74 15.57 2.28 -9.73
N PHE A 75 15.34 2.92 -8.59
CA PHE A 75 15.54 4.36 -8.40
C PHE A 75 16.77 4.60 -7.53
N LEU A 76 17.56 5.62 -7.85
CA LEU A 76 18.74 6.00 -7.06
C LEU A 76 18.36 6.88 -5.86
N GLU A 77 17.26 7.63 -5.97
CA GLU A 77 16.75 8.46 -4.89
C GLU A 77 15.59 7.79 -4.16
N GLN A 78 15.47 8.12 -2.87
CA GLN A 78 14.28 7.79 -2.10
C GLN A 78 13.10 8.60 -2.62
N GLU A 79 11.94 7.96 -2.65
CA GLU A 79 10.71 8.58 -3.13
C GLU A 79 10.29 9.76 -2.24
N ALA A 80 10.21 10.94 -2.84
CA ALA A 80 9.74 12.16 -2.17
C ALA A 80 8.21 12.21 -2.17
N ARG A 81 7.61 12.64 -1.05
CA ARG A 81 6.15 12.83 -0.93
C ARG A 81 5.83 14.31 -0.81
N HIS A 82 4.90 14.77 -1.64
CA HIS A 82 4.36 16.12 -1.61
C HIS A 82 2.85 16.05 -1.44
N ALA A 83 2.28 16.89 -0.58
CA ALA A 83 0.84 17.07 -0.46
C ALA A 83 0.51 18.50 -0.88
N LEU A 84 -0.39 18.64 -1.84
CA LEU A 84 -0.75 19.93 -2.43
C LEU A 84 -2.27 20.15 -2.29
N PRO A 85 -2.70 21.33 -1.85
CA PRO A 85 -4.12 21.69 -1.87
C PRO A 85 -4.59 21.81 -3.33
N ALA A 86 -5.72 21.20 -3.64
CA ALA A 86 -6.36 21.22 -4.95
C ALA A 86 -7.85 21.59 -4.77
N ASN A 87 -8.11 22.88 -4.56
CA ASN A 87 -9.42 23.41 -4.14
C ASN A 87 -9.89 22.75 -2.82
N ASN A 88 -11.03 22.07 -2.82
CA ASN A 88 -11.57 21.35 -1.66
C ASN A 88 -11.01 19.92 -1.53
N ARG A 89 -9.87 19.64 -2.16
CA ARG A 89 -9.22 18.33 -2.22
C ARG A 89 -7.76 18.46 -1.83
N GLU A 90 -7.15 17.33 -1.54
CA GLU A 90 -5.72 17.24 -1.26
C GLU A 90 -5.12 16.19 -2.20
N LEU A 91 -4.23 16.64 -3.08
CA LEU A 91 -3.51 15.79 -4.01
C LEU A 91 -2.17 15.42 -3.40
N GLU A 92 -1.91 14.13 -3.26
CA GLU A 92 -0.59 13.63 -2.88
C GLU A 92 0.15 13.11 -4.10
N ILE A 93 1.44 13.47 -4.15
CA ILE A 93 2.38 13.09 -5.20
C ILE A 93 3.53 12.37 -4.55
N HIS A 94 3.78 11.15 -4.97
CA HIS A 94 5.01 10.45 -4.65
C HIS A 94 5.89 10.42 -5.89
N GLU A 95 7.08 11.01 -5.80
CA GLU A 95 8.02 11.19 -6.90
C GLU A 95 9.31 10.40 -6.64
N ALA A 96 9.64 9.50 -7.55
CA ALA A 96 10.92 8.78 -7.55
C ALA A 96 11.70 9.16 -8.81
N LYS A 97 12.93 9.67 -8.62
CA LYS A 97 13.82 10.16 -9.69
C LYS A 97 14.99 9.22 -9.93
N PHE A 98 15.63 9.42 -11.08
CA PHE A 98 16.82 8.69 -11.48
C PHE A 98 16.56 7.18 -11.50
N GLY A 99 15.49 6.81 -12.19
CA GLY A 99 15.11 5.43 -12.44
C GLY A 99 15.89 4.82 -13.60
N PHE A 100 16.29 3.57 -13.46
CA PHE A 100 16.90 2.77 -14.52
C PHE A 100 16.48 1.30 -14.41
N ILE A 101 16.68 0.54 -15.49
CA ILE A 101 16.43 -0.90 -15.50
C ILE A 101 17.79 -1.59 -15.36
N PRO A 102 18.03 -2.37 -14.29
CA PRO A 102 19.28 -3.10 -14.14
C PRO A 102 19.54 -4.07 -15.30
N GLY A 103 20.78 -4.16 -15.74
CA GLY A 103 21.19 -4.95 -16.90
C GLY A 103 20.77 -4.35 -18.25
N SER A 104 20.16 -3.16 -18.28
CA SER A 104 20.00 -2.41 -19.53
C SER A 104 21.33 -1.78 -19.96
N GLN A 105 21.49 -1.54 -21.27
CA GLN A 105 22.69 -0.89 -21.83
C GLN A 105 22.71 0.63 -21.56
N ASN A 106 21.80 1.15 -20.73
CA ASN A 106 21.72 2.58 -20.44
C ASN A 106 22.84 2.98 -19.49
N ALA A 107 23.65 3.94 -19.90
CA ALA A 107 24.71 4.51 -19.05
C ALA A 107 24.16 5.41 -17.92
N GLY A 108 22.97 5.99 -18.11
CA GLY A 108 22.37 6.92 -17.16
C GLY A 108 20.96 6.52 -16.70
N ALA A 109 20.65 6.88 -15.46
CA ALA A 109 19.33 6.76 -14.87
C ALA A 109 18.53 8.04 -15.15
N TRP A 110 17.45 7.89 -15.91
CA TRP A 110 16.67 9.01 -16.44
C TRP A 110 15.16 8.84 -16.25
N ARG A 111 14.69 7.69 -15.77
CA ARG A 111 13.25 7.45 -15.60
C ARG A 111 12.75 8.18 -14.37
N LEU A 112 11.53 8.68 -14.46
CA LEU A 112 10.82 9.35 -13.38
C LEU A 112 9.48 8.66 -13.20
N ARG A 113 9.14 8.34 -11.95
CA ARG A 113 7.82 7.78 -11.60
C ARG A 113 7.11 8.74 -10.67
N ARG A 114 5.91 9.16 -11.07
CA ARG A 114 4.99 9.92 -10.22
C ARG A 114 3.77 9.09 -9.90
N ARG A 115 3.41 9.06 -8.62
CA ARG A 115 2.17 8.44 -8.14
C ARG A 115 1.28 9.53 -7.59
N PHE A 116 0.15 9.74 -8.24
CA PHE A 116 -0.85 10.74 -7.84
C PHE A 116 -2.01 10.03 -7.14
N ARG A 117 -2.47 10.59 -6.02
CA ARG A 117 -3.70 10.14 -5.36
C ARG A 117 -4.41 11.31 -4.70
N LEU A 118 -5.73 11.21 -4.57
CA LEU A 118 -6.51 12.16 -3.77
C LEU A 118 -6.59 11.64 -2.34
N SER A 119 -5.86 12.26 -1.40
CA SER A 119 -5.95 11.90 0.01
C SER A 119 -7.22 12.45 0.67
N LYS A 120 -7.75 13.57 0.15
CA LYS A 120 -9.05 14.14 0.50
C LYS A 120 -9.87 14.47 -0.74
N GLY A 121 -11.18 14.27 -0.65
CA GLY A 121 -12.13 14.61 -1.74
C GLY A 121 -12.06 13.69 -2.96
N GLY A 122 -11.62 12.43 -2.77
CA GLY A 122 -11.57 11.38 -3.79
C GLY A 122 -11.40 9.99 -3.16
N HIS A 123 -10.96 9.00 -3.94
CA HIS A 123 -10.73 7.64 -3.47
C HIS A 123 -9.24 7.41 -3.14
N PRO A 124 -8.83 7.32 -1.86
CA PRO A 124 -7.41 7.35 -1.48
C PRO A 124 -6.61 6.13 -1.92
N GLN A 125 -7.28 5.00 -2.16
CA GLN A 125 -6.66 3.76 -2.68
C GLN A 125 -6.53 3.71 -4.20
N LEU A 126 -7.14 4.64 -4.94
CA LEU A 126 -6.91 4.77 -6.37
C LEU A 126 -5.68 5.63 -6.59
N VAL A 127 -4.70 5.07 -7.28
CA VAL A 127 -3.42 5.71 -7.54
C VAL A 127 -3.17 5.72 -9.03
N LEU A 128 -2.91 6.92 -9.56
CA LEU A 128 -2.46 7.10 -10.93
C LEU A 128 -0.93 7.06 -10.94
N VAL A 129 -0.35 6.10 -11.67
CA VAL A 129 1.10 5.94 -11.80
C VAL A 129 1.51 6.36 -13.19
N HIS A 130 2.40 7.34 -13.28
CA HIS A 130 2.92 7.87 -14.53
C HIS A 130 4.43 7.69 -14.60
N TYR A 131 4.89 7.13 -15.72
CA TYR A 131 6.30 6.96 -16.03
C TYR A 131 6.69 7.97 -17.10
N SER A 132 7.65 8.83 -16.81
CA SER A 132 8.15 9.85 -17.73
C SER A 132 9.67 9.90 -17.71
N ARG A 133 10.23 10.76 -18.55
CA ARG A 133 11.65 11.07 -18.57
C ARG A 133 11.94 12.25 -17.64
N GLY A 134 12.94 12.08 -16.79
CA GLY A 134 13.49 13.08 -15.90
C GLY A 134 14.94 13.42 -16.24
N PRO A 135 15.61 14.19 -15.37
CA PRO A 135 17.04 14.47 -15.50
C PRO A 135 17.87 13.18 -15.44
N VAL A 136 19.02 13.19 -16.10
CA VAL A 136 19.92 12.03 -16.17
C VAL A 136 20.95 12.09 -15.05
N MET A 137 21.12 10.99 -14.34
CA MET A 137 22.19 10.79 -13.34
C MET A 137 23.00 9.54 -13.69
N GLN A 138 24.31 9.57 -13.44
CA GLN A 138 25.17 8.41 -13.67
C GLN A 138 24.80 7.26 -12.72
N ILE A 139 24.74 6.05 -13.25
CA ILE A 139 24.40 4.86 -12.46
C ILE A 139 25.66 4.38 -11.72
N PRO A 140 25.62 4.20 -10.38
CA PRO A 140 26.72 3.59 -9.66
C PRO A 140 27.03 2.18 -10.19
N PRO A 141 28.29 1.84 -10.53
CA PRO A 141 28.63 0.55 -11.15
C PRO A 141 28.13 -0.68 -10.38
N ALA A 142 28.14 -0.61 -9.04
CA ALA A 142 27.67 -1.69 -8.16
C ALA A 142 26.17 -2.00 -8.32
N LEU A 143 25.37 -1.04 -8.76
CA LEU A 143 23.91 -1.18 -8.91
C LEU A 143 23.48 -1.52 -10.33
N MET A 144 24.39 -1.39 -11.30
CA MET A 144 24.08 -1.50 -12.73
C MET A 144 23.54 -2.87 -13.13
N THR A 145 24.05 -3.94 -12.53
CA THR A 145 23.65 -5.33 -12.83
C THR A 145 22.81 -5.97 -11.73
N GLN A 146 22.62 -5.31 -10.59
CA GLN A 146 21.90 -5.89 -9.46
C GLN A 146 20.39 -5.98 -9.77
N PRO A 147 19.81 -7.18 -9.86
CA PRO A 147 18.40 -7.34 -10.19
C PRO A 147 17.50 -6.67 -9.14
N VAL A 148 16.40 -6.08 -9.58
CA VAL A 148 15.32 -5.55 -8.72
C VAL A 148 14.13 -6.49 -8.58
N ARG A 149 14.13 -7.57 -9.37
CA ARG A 149 13.05 -8.54 -9.44
C ARG A 149 13.60 -9.84 -10.03
N HIS A 150 13.06 -10.97 -9.60
CA HIS A 150 13.33 -12.28 -10.18
C HIS A 150 12.56 -12.44 -11.50
N TYR A 151 13.24 -12.95 -12.52
CA TYR A 151 12.66 -13.27 -13.83
C TYR A 151 12.89 -14.75 -14.15
N PRO A 152 12.00 -15.40 -14.94
CA PRO A 152 10.79 -14.84 -15.55
C PRO A 152 9.67 -14.56 -14.53
N LEU A 153 8.74 -13.67 -14.88
CA LEU A 153 7.59 -13.36 -14.03
C LEU A 153 6.63 -14.55 -13.99
N ARG A 154 6.19 -14.93 -12.79
CA ARG A 154 5.24 -16.05 -12.62
C ARG A 154 3.88 -15.68 -13.18
N PRO A 155 3.17 -16.57 -13.90
CA PRO A 155 1.84 -16.27 -14.41
C PRO A 155 0.88 -15.93 -13.25
N VAL A 156 0.01 -14.94 -13.48
CA VAL A 156 -1.00 -14.51 -12.51
C VAL A 156 -2.34 -15.03 -13.00
N ASN A 157 -2.93 -15.97 -12.26
CA ASN A 157 -4.22 -16.57 -12.59
C ASN A 157 -5.25 -16.24 -11.49
N GLU A 158 -5.55 -14.95 -11.35
CA GLU A 158 -6.45 -14.44 -10.32
C GLU A 158 -7.63 -13.72 -10.98
N PRO A 159 -8.86 -13.93 -10.48
CA PRO A 159 -10.04 -13.28 -11.05
C PRO A 159 -9.96 -11.77 -10.87
N SER A 160 -10.56 -11.04 -11.80
CA SER A 160 -10.66 -9.58 -11.69
C SER A 160 -11.61 -9.21 -10.55
N ILE A 161 -11.44 -8.03 -9.95
CA ILE A 161 -12.18 -7.63 -8.74
C ILE A 161 -12.66 -6.19 -8.90
N TYR A 162 -13.93 -5.93 -8.56
CA TYR A 162 -14.42 -4.56 -8.43
C TYR A 162 -13.81 -3.88 -7.21
N VAL A 163 -13.31 -2.65 -7.38
CA VAL A 163 -12.58 -1.94 -6.32
C VAL A 163 -13.34 -0.74 -5.77
N ALA A 164 -14.50 -0.40 -6.33
CA ALA A 164 -15.36 0.68 -5.88
C ALA A 164 -16.85 0.38 -6.15
N GLY A 165 -17.73 1.13 -5.49
CA GLY A 165 -19.18 1.00 -5.60
C GLY A 165 -19.75 -0.21 -4.85
N ASP A 166 -21.03 -0.50 -5.07
CA ASP A 166 -21.76 -1.56 -4.33
C ASP A 166 -21.21 -2.97 -4.58
N ARG A 167 -20.51 -3.16 -5.71
CA ARG A 167 -19.88 -4.43 -6.08
C ARG A 167 -18.45 -4.57 -5.56
N MET A 168 -17.95 -3.62 -4.76
CA MET A 168 -16.58 -3.66 -4.26
C MET A 168 -16.27 -5.00 -3.57
N GLY A 169 -15.13 -5.60 -3.94
CA GLY A 169 -14.70 -6.92 -3.48
C GLY A 169 -15.28 -8.10 -4.26
N GLN A 170 -16.29 -7.88 -5.13
CA GLN A 170 -16.85 -8.95 -5.96
C GLN A 170 -15.83 -9.40 -7.01
N LYS A 171 -15.54 -10.70 -7.01
CA LYS A 171 -14.68 -11.36 -8.00
C LYS A 171 -15.46 -11.63 -9.29
N VAL A 172 -14.83 -11.37 -10.43
CA VAL A 172 -15.32 -11.66 -11.78
C VAL A 172 -14.47 -12.77 -12.36
N PHE A 173 -15.09 -13.93 -12.55
CA PHE A 173 -14.47 -15.07 -13.19
C PHE A 173 -14.70 -15.00 -14.71
N PRO A 174 -13.68 -15.30 -15.54
CA PRO A 174 -13.87 -15.39 -16.98
C PRO A 174 -14.91 -16.47 -17.31
N HIS A 175 -15.84 -16.14 -18.20
CA HIS A 175 -16.92 -17.03 -18.65
C HIS A 175 -16.30 -18.30 -19.23
N GLY A 176 -16.45 -19.43 -18.52
CA GLY A 176 -15.85 -20.73 -18.88
C GLY A 176 -15.03 -21.39 -17.77
N ALA A 177 -14.65 -20.65 -16.72
CA ALA A 177 -13.85 -21.15 -15.59
C ALA A 177 -14.66 -21.27 -14.28
N MET A 178 -15.91 -21.75 -14.36
CA MET A 178 -16.66 -22.13 -13.16
C MET A 178 -16.07 -23.44 -12.61
N PRO A 179 -15.53 -23.46 -11.37
CA PRO A 179 -15.29 -24.71 -10.68
C PRO A 179 -16.65 -25.23 -10.24
N ASN A 180 -17.19 -26.16 -11.03
CA ASN A 180 -18.21 -27.15 -10.64
C ASN A 180 -19.18 -26.67 -9.54
N ALA A 181 -20.03 -25.69 -9.86
CA ALA A 181 -21.24 -25.48 -9.06
C ALA A 181 -22.08 -26.77 -9.18
N PRO A 182 -22.48 -27.42 -8.07
CA PRO A 182 -23.33 -28.60 -8.15
C PRO A 182 -24.61 -28.23 -8.91
N PRO A 183 -25.02 -29.02 -9.91
CA PRO A 183 -26.22 -28.72 -10.66
C PRO A 183 -27.42 -28.98 -9.75
N ASN A 184 -28.37 -28.05 -9.79
CA ASN A 184 -29.75 -28.23 -9.36
C ASN A 184 -30.04 -28.04 -7.85
N VAL A 185 -30.36 -26.80 -7.46
CA VAL A 185 -31.31 -26.55 -6.37
C VAL A 185 -32.37 -25.55 -6.86
N PRO A 186 -33.54 -26.03 -7.31
CA PRO A 186 -34.71 -25.20 -7.48
C PRO A 186 -35.23 -24.81 -6.10
N ASN A 187 -35.40 -23.50 -5.91
CA ASN A 187 -36.05 -22.92 -4.76
C ASN A 187 -37.57 -23.12 -4.88
N THR A 188 -38.16 -23.97 -4.04
CA THR A 188 -39.62 -23.96 -3.76
C THR A 188 -39.91 -24.45 -2.34
N HIS A 189 -40.58 -23.60 -1.57
CA HIS A 189 -41.26 -23.95 -0.32
C HIS A 189 -42.38 -24.97 -0.56
N ALA A 190 -42.46 -26.04 0.25
CA ALA A 190 -43.73 -26.69 0.64
C ALA A 190 -43.52 -27.79 1.70
N MET A 191 -44.23 -27.59 2.82
CA MET A 191 -44.80 -28.55 3.79
C MET A 191 -44.71 -30.07 3.53
N GLY A 192 -44.38 -30.79 4.62
CA GLY A 192 -45.17 -31.93 5.10
C GLY A 192 -44.65 -33.34 4.79
N GLY A 193 -44.72 -34.23 5.78
CA GLY A 193 -44.93 -35.67 5.51
C GLY A 193 -43.90 -36.66 6.09
N MET A 194 -44.14 -37.02 7.36
CA MET A 194 -43.92 -38.31 8.03
C MET A 194 -43.45 -39.56 7.23
N ASN A 195 -42.63 -40.36 7.95
CA ASN A 195 -42.69 -41.83 8.11
C ASN A 195 -41.89 -42.81 7.20
N ASN A 196 -40.91 -43.45 7.86
CA ASN A 196 -40.78 -44.91 8.12
C ASN A 196 -39.93 -45.86 7.23
N ILE A 197 -39.19 -46.69 7.99
CA ILE A 197 -38.81 -48.11 7.80
C ILE A 197 -37.50 -48.45 7.05
N ALA A 198 -36.52 -48.84 7.88
CA ALA A 198 -35.76 -50.09 7.92
C ALA A 198 -35.13 -50.71 6.66
N GLY A 199 -33.83 -51.03 6.82
CA GLY A 199 -33.29 -52.34 6.45
C GLY A 199 -32.49 -52.40 5.15
N GLY A 200 -31.20 -52.72 5.26
CA GLY A 200 -30.43 -53.32 4.17
C GLY A 200 -29.15 -52.58 3.81
N ALA A 201 -28.05 -52.94 4.47
CA ALA A 201 -26.74 -52.98 3.81
C ALA A 201 -26.74 -54.19 2.86
N PRO A 202 -26.11 -54.15 1.66
CA PRO A 202 -24.65 -54.04 1.60
C PRO A 202 -24.06 -53.30 0.38
N ASN A 203 -22.80 -52.88 0.57
CA ASN A 203 -21.72 -52.81 -0.43
C ASN A 203 -21.42 -51.47 -1.18
N MET A 204 -20.13 -51.08 -1.09
CA MET A 204 -19.35 -50.11 -1.90
C MET A 204 -19.41 -48.60 -1.52
N PRO A 205 -18.38 -47.79 -1.85
CA PRO A 205 -16.95 -47.94 -1.57
C PRO A 205 -16.37 -46.71 -0.80
N MET A 206 -15.24 -46.94 -0.14
CA MET A 206 -14.47 -46.01 0.70
C MET A 206 -14.09 -44.67 0.03
N GLY A 207 -14.52 -43.55 0.62
CA GLY A 207 -14.09 -42.20 0.22
C GLY A 207 -13.95 -41.15 1.33
N PHE A 208 -14.20 -41.50 2.60
CA PHE A 208 -14.37 -40.51 3.67
C PHE A 208 -13.16 -40.31 4.62
N ASN A 209 -12.00 -40.88 4.32
CA ASN A 209 -10.86 -40.87 5.26
C ASN A 209 -9.65 -39.98 4.90
N ARG A 210 -9.67 -39.18 3.82
CA ARG A 210 -8.51 -38.31 3.48
C ARG A 210 -8.38 -37.06 4.36
N GLN A 211 -9.50 -36.48 4.79
CA GLN A 211 -9.48 -35.23 5.56
C GLN A 211 -9.15 -35.46 7.05
N ALA A 212 -9.59 -36.58 7.62
CA ALA A 212 -9.25 -36.98 8.98
C ALA A 212 -7.77 -37.39 9.13
N GLN A 213 -7.20 -38.04 8.11
CA GLN A 213 -5.81 -38.51 8.15
C GLN A 213 -4.79 -37.37 7.99
N MET A 214 -5.15 -36.27 7.31
CA MET A 214 -4.28 -35.10 7.16
C MET A 214 -4.27 -34.20 8.41
N LEU A 215 -5.39 -34.11 9.15
CA LEU A 215 -5.40 -33.47 10.47
C LEU A 215 -4.60 -34.28 11.50
N ALA A 216 -4.70 -35.61 11.48
CA ALA A 216 -3.94 -36.47 12.39
C ALA A 216 -2.41 -36.37 12.18
N GLN A 217 -1.95 -36.14 10.94
CA GLN A 217 -0.51 -35.93 10.65
C GLN A 217 0.02 -34.57 11.11
N GLN A 218 -0.79 -33.51 11.09
CA GLN A 218 -0.38 -32.19 11.61
C GLN A 218 -0.33 -32.17 13.14
N SER A 219 -1.27 -32.84 13.82
CA SER A 219 -1.26 -32.95 15.29
C SER A 219 -0.04 -33.71 15.81
N GLY A 220 0.38 -34.78 15.12
CA GLY A 220 1.56 -35.56 15.51
C GLY A 220 2.89 -34.82 15.33
N ALA A 221 3.00 -33.93 14.34
CA ALA A 221 4.20 -33.13 14.11
C ALA A 221 4.42 -32.08 15.22
N MET A 222 3.34 -31.58 15.82
CA MET A 222 3.41 -30.62 16.93
C MET A 222 3.72 -31.32 18.27
N GLU A 223 3.13 -32.50 18.53
CA GLU A 223 3.43 -33.30 19.73
C GLU A 223 4.89 -33.84 19.73
N ALA A 224 5.45 -34.13 18.55
CA ALA A 224 6.84 -34.57 18.40
C ALA A 224 7.86 -33.46 18.70
N LEU A 225 7.52 -32.18 18.45
CA LEU A 225 8.35 -31.04 18.84
C LEU A 225 8.28 -30.76 20.34
N GLU A 226 7.12 -30.97 20.96
CA GLU A 226 6.90 -30.74 22.39
C GLU A 226 7.63 -31.80 23.26
N ARG A 227 7.71 -33.06 22.79
CA ARG A 227 8.57 -34.09 23.44
C ARG A 227 10.07 -33.83 23.30
N ARG A 228 10.50 -33.05 22.29
CA ARG A 228 11.91 -32.66 22.11
C ARG A 228 12.30 -31.45 22.97
N GLY A 229 11.32 -30.65 23.39
CA GLY A 229 11.51 -29.49 24.27
C GLY A 229 11.38 -29.77 25.77
N GLN A 230 10.76 -30.90 26.18
CA GLN A 230 10.61 -31.28 27.59
C GLN A 230 11.69 -32.24 28.14
N ARG A 231 12.67 -32.66 27.33
CA ARG A 231 13.89 -33.30 27.85
C ARG A 231 14.99 -32.25 27.99
N ASP A 232 15.33 -31.97 29.25
CA ASP A 232 16.37 -31.10 29.79
C ASP A 232 15.96 -29.65 30.08
N PRO A 233 15.70 -29.40 31.38
CA PRO A 233 16.72 -28.69 32.13
C PRO A 233 17.05 -29.38 33.46
N GLY A 234 18.26 -29.92 33.56
CA GLY A 234 18.97 -29.95 34.84
C GLY A 234 19.49 -31.30 35.32
N VAL A 235 20.80 -31.29 35.57
CA VAL A 235 21.51 -31.98 36.65
C VAL A 235 22.27 -33.27 36.30
N ARG A 236 23.61 -33.11 36.37
CA ARG A 236 24.67 -34.01 36.84
C ARG A 236 25.52 -34.84 35.85
N ASP A 237 26.77 -34.40 35.84
CA ASP A 237 27.99 -35.16 36.13
C ASP A 237 28.50 -36.23 35.15
N ARG A 238 29.78 -35.99 34.80
CA ARG A 238 30.88 -36.96 34.70
C ARG A 238 30.99 -37.81 33.42
N SER A 239 32.12 -37.54 32.77
CA SER A 239 33.04 -38.50 32.12
C SER A 239 32.85 -38.73 30.63
N GLY A 240 33.93 -38.44 29.89
CA GLY A 240 34.44 -39.39 28.92
C GLY A 240 34.17 -39.10 27.44
N SER A 241 35.25 -38.71 26.77
CA SER A 241 35.63 -39.21 25.44
C SER A 241 34.96 -38.64 24.18
N THR A 242 35.74 -37.78 23.52
CA THR A 242 36.13 -37.86 22.09
C THR A 242 35.06 -38.00 21.01
N ALA A 243 34.71 -36.90 20.36
CA ALA A 243 34.64 -36.80 18.90
C ALA A 243 34.57 -35.31 18.49
N ALA A 244 35.58 -34.87 17.74
CA ALA A 244 35.78 -33.49 17.33
C ALA A 244 34.68 -33.01 16.36
N VAL A 245 33.91 -32.01 16.80
CA VAL A 245 33.00 -31.22 15.98
C VAL A 245 33.71 -29.93 15.60
N THR A 246 34.02 -29.75 14.32
CA THR A 246 34.52 -28.48 13.78
C THR A 246 33.35 -27.54 13.59
N ARG A 247 32.99 -26.80 14.64
CA ARG A 247 32.04 -25.68 14.58
C ARG A 247 32.87 -24.39 14.46
N PRO A 248 32.64 -23.51 13.47
CA PRO A 248 33.32 -22.22 13.44
C PRO A 248 32.91 -21.39 14.66
N PRO A 249 33.80 -20.54 15.18
CA PRO A 249 33.57 -19.77 16.40
C PRO A 249 32.37 -18.85 16.19
N VAL A 250 31.41 -18.93 17.11
CA VAL A 250 30.41 -17.90 17.30
C VAL A 250 31.19 -16.68 17.78
N VAL A 251 31.39 -15.73 16.88
CA VAL A 251 31.67 -14.36 17.27
C VAL A 251 30.43 -13.88 18.02
N ASP A 252 30.59 -13.63 19.31
CA ASP A 252 29.69 -12.78 20.07
C ASP A 252 29.81 -11.37 19.47
N ASP A 253 29.05 -11.14 18.39
CA ASP A 253 28.77 -9.80 17.88
C ASP A 253 27.68 -9.21 18.77
N GLU A 254 28.08 -8.84 19.98
CA GLU A 254 27.34 -8.02 20.92
C GLU A 254 27.30 -6.58 20.39
N SER A 255 26.67 -6.40 19.23
CA SER A 255 26.43 -5.10 18.60
C SER A 255 25.31 -5.19 17.56
N GLY A 256 24.11 -5.55 18.04
CA GLY A 256 22.88 -5.60 17.24
C GLY A 256 21.70 -5.18 18.10
N ASP A 257 21.43 -3.89 18.11
CA ASP A 257 20.15 -3.24 18.40
C ASP A 257 19.22 -3.95 19.40
N GLU A 258 19.10 -3.40 20.61
CA GLU A 258 18.13 -3.81 21.64
C GLU A 258 16.65 -3.89 21.18
N ALA A 259 16.35 -3.48 19.92
CA ALA A 259 15.06 -3.63 19.26
C ALA A 259 14.73 -5.06 18.78
N GLU A 260 15.72 -5.95 18.60
CA GLU A 260 15.49 -7.33 18.11
C GLU A 260 15.15 -8.37 19.20
N SER A 261 15.22 -8.00 20.48
CA SER A 261 14.94 -8.96 21.58
C SER A 261 13.44 -9.20 21.86
N ILE A 262 12.53 -8.48 21.20
CA ILE A 262 11.09 -8.70 21.38
C ILE A 262 10.68 -10.00 20.66
N SER A 263 10.70 -11.10 21.41
CA SER A 263 10.21 -12.40 20.95
C SER A 263 8.83 -12.26 20.30
N THR A 264 8.63 -12.92 19.16
CA THR A 264 7.35 -13.03 18.45
C THR A 264 6.20 -13.42 19.39
N LYS A 265 6.49 -14.24 20.41
CA LYS A 265 5.55 -14.63 21.47
C LYS A 265 5.08 -13.43 22.29
N THR A 266 5.98 -12.55 22.69
CA THR A 266 5.69 -11.33 23.46
C THR A 266 4.86 -10.35 22.65
N LEU A 267 5.20 -10.15 21.37
CA LEU A 267 4.43 -9.30 20.47
C LEU A 267 3.00 -9.82 20.26
N ALA A 268 2.85 -11.13 20.09
CA ALA A 268 1.54 -11.78 19.96
C ALA A 268 0.69 -11.64 21.23
N ILE A 269 1.27 -11.86 22.42
CA ILE A 269 0.58 -11.68 23.70
C ILE A 269 0.15 -10.22 23.89
N ASN A 270 1.00 -9.26 23.57
CA ASN A 270 0.66 -7.84 23.68
C ASN A 270 -0.46 -7.42 22.72
N ARG A 271 -0.44 -7.92 21.48
CA ARG A 271 -1.54 -7.71 20.51
C ARG A 271 -2.84 -8.35 20.99
N TYR A 272 -2.77 -9.56 21.54
CA TYR A 272 -3.94 -10.25 22.08
C TYR A 272 -4.56 -9.48 23.25
N LYS A 273 -3.76 -9.08 24.25
CA LYS A 273 -4.23 -8.31 25.41
C LYS A 273 -4.87 -7.00 25.00
N ARG A 274 -4.20 -6.19 24.16
CA ARG A 274 -4.71 -4.90 23.71
C ARG A 274 -6.00 -5.05 22.90
N ASN A 275 -6.08 -6.05 22.01
CA ASN A 275 -7.30 -6.31 21.25
C ASN A 275 -8.44 -6.78 22.17
N HIS A 276 -8.14 -7.62 23.15
CA HIS A 276 -9.12 -8.08 24.11
C HIS A 276 -9.63 -6.96 25.03
N GLU A 277 -8.77 -6.03 25.43
CA GLU A 277 -9.16 -4.81 26.16
C GLU A 277 -10.09 -3.93 25.33
N LEU A 278 -9.77 -3.72 24.03
CA LEU A 278 -10.63 -2.97 23.12
C LEU A 278 -11.99 -3.64 22.91
N MET A 279 -12.02 -4.96 22.74
CA MET A 279 -13.27 -5.72 22.61
C MET A 279 -14.10 -5.65 23.89
N ASN A 280 -13.48 -5.74 25.06
CA ASN A 280 -14.18 -5.56 26.33
C ASN A 280 -14.74 -4.14 26.47
N GLU A 281 -14.02 -3.12 26.01
CA GLU A 281 -14.50 -1.73 26.03
C GLU A 281 -15.69 -1.53 25.08
N VAL A 282 -15.65 -2.10 23.88
CA VAL A 282 -16.78 -2.10 22.94
C VAL A 282 -18.00 -2.82 23.54
N LEU A 283 -17.79 -3.99 24.16
CA LEU A 283 -18.86 -4.73 24.82
C LEU A 283 -19.42 -3.96 26.03
N ARG A 284 -18.57 -3.28 26.80
CA ARG A 284 -18.96 -2.43 27.92
C ARG A 284 -19.78 -1.22 27.45
N GLN A 285 -19.33 -0.54 26.38
CA GLN A 285 -20.07 0.57 25.77
C GLN A 285 -21.39 0.10 25.15
N ALA A 286 -21.43 -1.10 24.57
CA ALA A 286 -22.67 -1.67 24.02
C ALA A 286 -23.66 -2.10 25.12
N ALA A 287 -23.16 -2.59 26.26
CA ALA A 287 -23.97 -3.10 27.36
C ALA A 287 -24.42 -2.01 28.36
N LEU A 288 -23.60 -0.99 28.60
CA LEU A 288 -23.80 0.03 29.64
C LEU A 288 -23.72 1.47 29.09
N GLY A 289 -23.43 1.66 27.80
CA GLY A 289 -23.30 2.99 27.24
C GLY A 289 -24.65 3.68 27.14
N ASP A 290 -24.76 4.84 27.80
CA ASP A 290 -25.84 5.78 27.57
C ASP A 290 -25.85 6.15 26.07
N ARG A 291 -26.94 5.80 25.38
CA ARG A 291 -27.21 6.23 23.99
C ARG A 291 -27.32 7.76 23.84
N ASN A 292 -27.30 8.48 24.96
CA ASN A 292 -27.35 9.93 25.07
C ASN A 292 -26.02 10.56 25.49
N ALA A 293 -24.90 9.80 25.51
CA ALA A 293 -23.59 10.38 25.78
C ALA A 293 -23.29 11.49 24.75
N SER A 294 -23.06 12.70 25.24
CA SER A 294 -22.77 13.87 24.41
C SER A 294 -21.62 13.55 23.43
N PRO A 295 -21.72 13.97 22.16
CA PRO A 295 -20.72 13.64 21.16
C PRO A 295 -19.33 14.05 21.65
N SER A 296 -18.36 13.13 21.44
CA SER A 296 -16.95 13.39 21.72
C SER A 296 -16.55 14.74 21.15
N LYS A 297 -15.91 15.58 21.98
CA LYS A 297 -15.51 16.93 21.58
C LYS A 297 -14.69 16.82 20.29
N PRO A 298 -15.05 17.57 19.22
CA PRO A 298 -14.35 17.46 17.95
C PRO A 298 -12.86 17.76 18.15
N PRO A 299 -11.95 17.18 17.35
CA PRO A 299 -10.51 17.35 17.51
C PRO A 299 -10.03 18.80 17.39
N TYR A 300 -10.87 19.70 16.89
CA TYR A 300 -10.63 21.14 16.80
C TYR A 300 -11.17 21.96 17.99
N ALA A 301 -11.80 21.31 18.99
CA ALA A 301 -12.27 21.96 20.21
C ALA A 301 -11.13 22.46 21.12
N ILE A 302 -9.89 22.08 20.80
CA ILE A 302 -8.68 22.63 21.43
C ILE A 302 -8.40 24.08 21.00
N PHE A 303 -8.98 24.54 19.89
CA PHE A 303 -8.82 25.91 19.43
C PHE A 303 -9.97 26.78 19.93
N ASN A 304 -9.64 27.78 20.75
CA ASN A 304 -10.62 28.77 21.17
C ASN A 304 -10.91 29.71 20.00
N LYS A 305 -12.09 29.59 19.40
CA LYS A 305 -12.51 30.43 18.27
C LYS A 305 -12.36 31.93 18.55
N ALA A 306 -12.69 32.36 19.77
CA ALA A 306 -12.59 33.77 20.16
C ALA A 306 -11.14 34.30 20.14
N GLU A 307 -10.18 33.46 20.50
CA GLU A 307 -8.75 33.81 20.49
C GLU A 307 -8.22 33.89 19.05
N LEU A 308 -8.67 32.99 18.18
CA LEU A 308 -8.33 33.03 16.75
C LEU A 308 -8.89 34.29 16.09
N ASP A 309 -10.16 34.63 16.34
CA ASP A 309 -10.80 35.81 15.78
C ASP A 309 -10.09 37.10 16.26
N ALA A 310 -9.67 37.15 17.53
CA ALA A 310 -8.87 38.26 18.06
C ALA A 310 -7.48 38.38 17.40
N ASN A 311 -6.81 37.25 17.16
CA ASN A 311 -5.51 37.22 16.48
C ASN A 311 -5.63 37.64 15.00
N ILE A 312 -6.70 37.24 14.32
CA ILE A 312 -6.98 37.68 12.94
C ILE A 312 -7.17 39.18 12.89
N ALA A 313 -8.01 39.76 13.76
CA ALA A 313 -8.25 41.20 13.81
C ALA A 313 -6.94 41.99 14.09
N LYS A 314 -6.08 41.46 14.97
CA LYS A 314 -4.77 42.05 15.24
C LYS A 314 -3.87 42.05 14.00
N LEU A 315 -3.77 40.91 13.32
CA LEU A 315 -2.94 40.78 12.11
C LEU A 315 -3.45 41.65 10.96
N GLU A 316 -4.76 41.79 10.81
CA GLU A 316 -5.37 42.71 9.83
C GLU A 316 -5.00 44.16 10.12
N SER A 317 -5.04 44.58 11.40
CA SER A 317 -4.61 45.93 11.80
C SER A 317 -3.12 46.17 11.53
N GLU A 318 -2.27 45.17 11.74
CA GLU A 318 -0.84 45.24 11.47
C GLU A 318 -0.53 45.31 9.97
N ILE A 319 -1.26 44.55 9.15
CA ILE A 319 -1.18 44.63 7.69
C ILE A 319 -1.55 46.03 7.20
N GLU A 320 -2.60 46.65 7.74
CA GLU A 320 -3.03 47.99 7.34
C GLU A 320 -1.99 49.06 7.73
N VAL A 321 -1.37 48.92 8.91
CA VAL A 321 -0.24 49.78 9.33
C VAL A 321 0.96 49.60 8.41
N LEU A 322 1.28 48.36 8.01
CA LEU A 322 2.40 48.10 7.09
C LEU A 322 2.12 48.61 5.66
N ARG A 323 0.88 48.53 5.20
CA ARG A 323 0.44 49.09 3.91
C ARG A 323 0.53 50.61 3.89
N THR A 324 0.08 51.26 4.96
CA THR A 324 0.18 52.73 5.09
C THR A 324 1.61 53.22 5.33
N ARG A 325 2.46 52.40 5.98
CA ARG A 325 3.90 52.66 6.14
C ARG A 325 4.69 52.47 4.85
N ARG A 326 4.24 51.59 3.94
CA ARG A 326 4.72 51.53 2.55
C ARG A 326 4.13 52.71 1.74
N ARG A 327 4.72 53.90 1.87
CA ARG A 327 4.53 54.95 0.84
C ARG A 327 5.15 54.48 -0.48
N PRO A 328 4.47 54.61 -1.63
CA PRO A 328 5.06 54.36 -2.93
C PRO A 328 6.08 55.47 -3.20
N GLY A 329 7.37 55.13 -3.25
CA GLY A 329 8.37 56.16 -3.55
C GLY A 329 9.84 55.85 -3.25
N LYS A 330 10.22 54.63 -2.82
CA LYS A 330 11.64 54.32 -2.60
C LYS A 330 12.17 52.99 -3.15
N GLU A 331 11.43 52.26 -3.98
CA GLU A 331 11.97 51.04 -4.63
C GLU A 331 12.01 51.12 -6.18
N ASP A 332 11.34 52.08 -6.83
CA ASP A 332 11.30 52.14 -8.30
C ASP A 332 12.49 52.82 -8.98
N GLN A 333 13.39 53.49 -8.24
CA GLN A 333 14.56 54.15 -8.83
C GLN A 333 15.74 53.22 -9.15
N HIS A 334 15.74 51.97 -8.66
CA HIS A 334 16.85 51.03 -8.95
C HIS A 334 16.58 50.14 -10.19
N LEU A 335 15.34 50.09 -10.70
CA LEU A 335 14.98 49.27 -11.86
C LEU A 335 14.87 50.05 -13.17
N THR A 336 14.85 51.38 -13.13
CA THR A 336 14.73 52.24 -14.33
C THR A 336 16.07 52.68 -14.92
N LEU A 337 17.18 52.61 -14.16
CA LEU A 337 18.51 53.02 -14.64
C LEU A 337 19.24 51.95 -15.47
N VAL A 338 18.74 50.71 -15.53
CA VAL A 338 19.37 49.61 -16.30
C VAL A 338 18.72 49.41 -17.68
N ALA A 339 17.49 49.91 -17.88
CA ALA A 339 16.76 49.71 -19.14
C ALA A 339 17.08 50.74 -20.24
N ASP A 340 17.59 51.93 -19.88
CA ASP A 340 17.79 53.03 -20.84
C ASP A 340 19.19 53.07 -21.51
N VAL A 341 20.12 52.16 -21.17
CA VAL A 341 21.48 52.14 -21.74
C VAL A 341 21.61 51.17 -22.95
N SER A 342 20.55 50.45 -23.36
CA SER A 342 20.68 49.34 -24.32
C SER A 342 20.02 49.52 -25.71
N MET A 343 19.49 50.70 -26.07
CA MET A 343 18.79 50.86 -27.36
C MET A 343 19.14 52.13 -28.17
N GLN A 344 20.37 52.66 -28.06
CA GLN A 344 20.80 53.77 -28.92
C GLN A 344 21.96 53.45 -29.90
N ASP A 345 22.60 52.28 -29.82
CA ASP A 345 23.76 51.95 -30.67
C ASP A 345 23.46 51.01 -31.86
N LEU A 346 22.21 50.95 -32.35
CA LEU A 346 21.88 50.13 -33.53
C LEU A 346 21.27 50.87 -34.71
N VAL A 347 21.43 52.20 -34.78
CA VAL A 347 21.14 52.97 -36.01
C VAL A 347 22.10 54.15 -36.12
N ARG A 348 23.33 53.92 -36.61
CA ARG A 348 24.05 54.87 -37.49
C ARG A 348 25.42 54.32 -37.95
N VAL A 349 25.55 54.35 -39.29
CA VAL A 349 26.74 54.16 -40.16
C VAL A 349 27.11 52.72 -40.48
#